data_AF-A0A7K2ECH3-F1
#
_entry.id   AF-A0A7K2ECH3-F1
#
_cell.length_a   1.000
_cell.length_b   1.000
_cell.length_c   1.000
_cell.angle_alpha   90.00
_cell.angle_beta   90.00
_cell.angle_gamma   90.00
#
_symmetry.space_group_name_H-M   'P 1'
#
loop_
_entity.id
_entity.type
_entity.pdbx_description
1 polymer ?
#
loop_
_entity_poly.entity_id
_entity_poly.type
_entity_poly.pdbx_seq_one_letter_code
_entity_poly.pdbx_strand_id
1 'polypeptide(L)' 'MSTEAVLDTPATGEAPPIPVRAAELDDPILEARSLVKRYGDIEAVAGLDLSIQPGEVYCLLGPNGAGKT' A
#
# COMPACT_ATOMS: atom_id res chain seq x y z
N MET A 1 8.45 5.09 -47.96
CA MET A 1 7.90 5.93 -46.88
C MET A 1 7.52 5.00 -45.75
N SER A 2 8.38 4.90 -44.73
CA SER A 2 8.22 4.01 -43.58
C SER A 2 8.03 4.89 -42.36
N THR A 3 6.89 4.81 -41.69
CA THR A 3 6.60 5.56 -40.46
C THR A 3 7.09 4.75 -39.28
N GLU A 4 8.04 5.30 -38.52
CA GLU A 4 8.44 4.82 -37.20
C GLU A 4 7.32 5.08 -36.19
N ALA A 5 6.91 4.05 -35.46
CA ALA A 5 6.11 4.20 -34.26
C ALA A 5 7.04 4.64 -33.12
N VAL A 6 6.93 5.90 -32.72
CA VAL A 6 7.55 6.42 -31.50
C VAL A 6 6.88 5.70 -30.32
N LEU A 7 7.63 4.85 -29.63
CA LEU A 7 7.20 4.25 -28.37
C LEU A 7 7.15 5.37 -27.31
N ASP A 8 5.94 5.65 -26.83
CA ASP A 8 5.71 6.55 -25.71
C ASP A 8 6.45 5.97 -24.49
N THR A 9 7.39 6.74 -23.93
CA THR A 9 8.16 6.31 -22.76
C THR A 9 7.20 6.29 -21.56
N PRO A 10 7.04 5.18 -20.81
CA PRO A 10 6.19 5.21 -19.63
C PRO A 10 6.82 6.18 -18.62
N ALA A 11 6.11 7.27 -18.33
CA ALA A 11 6.46 8.13 -17.22
C ALA A 11 6.41 7.28 -15.94
N THR A 12 7.57 6.99 -15.37
CA THR A 12 7.67 6.51 -14.00
C THR A 12 7.26 7.70 -13.13
N GLY A 13 5.97 7.76 -12.79
CA GLY A 13 5.43 8.78 -11.92
C GLY A 13 6.02 8.58 -10.53
N GLU A 14 7.13 9.23 -10.23
CA GLU A 14 7.57 9.40 -8.85
C GLU A 14 6.55 10.32 -8.17
N ALA A 15 5.71 9.72 -7.31
CA ALA A 15 4.74 10.48 -6.55
C ALA A 15 5.51 11.52 -5.72
N PRO A 16 5.13 12.81 -5.76
CA PRO A 16 5.82 13.82 -4.98
C PRO A 16 5.82 13.41 -3.50
N PRO A 17 6.96 13.54 -2.79
CA PRO A 17 7.02 13.19 -1.39
C PRO A 17 5.99 14.02 -0.63
N ILE A 18 5.03 13.35 0.02
CA ILE A 18 4.03 14.02 0.85
C ILE A 18 4.80 14.61 2.03
N PRO A 19 4.82 15.94 2.22
CA PRO A 19 5.60 16.55 3.28
C PRO A 19 4.97 16.23 4.62
N VAL A 20 5.50 15.23 5.31
CA VAL A 20 5.15 14.96 6.69
C VAL A 20 5.77 16.06 7.53
N ARG A 21 4.95 16.93 8.13
CA ARG A 21 5.44 17.77 9.22
C ARG A 21 5.91 16.82 10.31
N ALA A 22 7.19 16.87 10.65
CA ALA A 22 7.80 16.19 11.77
C ALA A 22 7.20 16.71 13.08
N ALA A 23 5.93 16.38 13.33
CA ALA A 23 5.25 16.64 14.57
C ALA A 23 5.49 15.41 15.44
N GLU A 24 6.62 15.35 16.14
CA GLU A 24 6.81 14.50 17.34
C GLU A 24 6.12 13.11 17.26
N LEU A 25 6.56 12.27 16.30
CA LEU A 25 5.79 11.13 15.77
C LEU A 25 6.14 9.79 16.44
N ASP A 26 6.12 9.69 17.76
CA ASP A 26 6.50 8.41 18.42
C ASP A 26 5.38 7.35 18.37
N ASP A 27 4.12 7.76 18.20
CA ASP A 27 2.97 6.85 18.17
C ASP A 27 2.38 6.69 16.74
N PRO A 28 2.17 5.46 16.26
CA PRO A 28 1.53 5.22 14.97
C PRO A 28 0.07 5.70 14.94
N ILE A 29 -0.36 6.24 13.79
CA ILE A 29 -1.79 6.59 13.58
C ILE A 29 -2.67 5.38 13.34
N LEU A 30 -2.07 4.27 12.89
CA LEU A 30 -2.74 2.99 12.75
C LEU A 30 -1.78 1.89 13.16
N GLU A 31 -2.24 1.02 14.06
CA GLU A 31 -1.53 -0.17 14.45
C GLU A 31 -2.46 -1.38 14.41
N ALA A 32 -2.01 -2.44 13.74
CA ALA A 32 -2.60 -3.76 13.76
C ALA A 32 -1.53 -4.75 14.21
N ARG A 33 -1.87 -5.60 15.17
CA ARG A 33 -0.98 -6.65 15.69
C ARG A 33 -1.65 -7.99 15.53
N SER A 34 -0.97 -8.93 14.91
CA SER A 34 -1.42 -10.32 14.66
C SER A 34 -2.84 -10.39 14.11
N LEU A 35 -3.19 -9.48 13.20
CA LEU A 35 -4.53 -9.38 12.63
C LEU A 35 -4.87 -10.65 11.85
N VAL A 36 -5.97 -11.30 12.21
CA VAL A 36 -6.51 -12.46 11.51
C VAL A 36 -7.90 -12.12 11.00
N LYS A 37 -8.19 -12.48 9.74
CA LYS A 37 -9.51 -12.33 9.14
C LYS A 37 -9.90 -13.63 8.46
N ARG A 38 -11.05 -14.18 8.86
CA ARG A 38 -11.64 -15.38 8.26
C ARG A 38 -13.00 -15.08 7.63
N TYR A 39 -13.26 -15.74 6.52
CA TYR A 39 -14.56 -15.79 5.83
C TYR A 39 -14.95 -17.26 5.69
N GLY A 40 -15.80 -17.74 6.60
CA GLY A 40 -16.07 -19.17 6.75
C GLY A 40 -14.78 -19.93 7.06
N ASP A 41 -14.47 -20.94 6.24
CA ASP A 41 -13.27 -21.77 6.38
C ASP A 41 -12.01 -21.13 5.77
N ILE A 42 -12.14 -19.98 5.09
CA ILE A 42 -11.01 -19.31 4.42
C ILE A 42 -10.38 -18.28 5.36
N GLU A 43 -9.09 -18.43 5.62
CA GLU A 43 -8.27 -17.43 6.31
C GLU A 43 -7.69 -16.44 5.30
N ALA A 44 -8.34 -15.29 5.15
CA ALA A 44 -7.96 -14.25 4.20
C ALA A 44 -6.80 -13.39 4.69
N VAL A 45 -6.65 -13.22 6.00
CA VAL A 45 -5.48 -12.59 6.64
C VAL A 45 -5.05 -13.49 7.79
N ALA A 46 -3.75 -13.83 7.84
CA ALA A 46 -3.19 -14.83 8.74
C ALA A 46 -2.07 -14.26 9.63
N GLY A 47 -2.41 -13.37 10.56
CA GLY A 47 -1.46 -12.81 11.52
C GLY A 47 -0.64 -11.65 10.95
N LEU A 48 -1.31 -10.60 10.46
CA LEU A 48 -0.67 -9.39 9.94
C LEU A 48 -0.31 -8.41 11.06
N ASP A 49 0.97 -8.02 11.13
CA ASP A 49 1.45 -6.87 11.88
C ASP A 49 1.63 -5.68 10.92
N LEU A 50 0.99 -4.55 11.21
CA LEU A 50 1.04 -3.33 10.40
C LEU A 50 1.09 -2.11 11.33
N SER A 51 2.01 -1.19 11.07
CA SER A 51 2.11 0.09 11.77
C SER A 51 2.25 1.17 10.70
N ILE A 52 1.43 2.21 10.78
CA ILE A 52 1.46 3.35 9.87
C ILE A 52 1.76 4.60 10.68
N GLN A 53 2.91 5.20 10.40
CA GLN A 53 3.31 6.46 10.98
C GLN A 53 2.59 7.63 10.31
N PRO A 54 2.44 8.78 10.97
CA PRO A 54 1.75 9.89 10.35
C PRO A 54 2.49 10.37 9.11
N GLY A 55 1.74 10.64 8.03
CA GLY A 55 2.29 11.04 6.74
C GLY A 55 2.83 9.91 5.87
N GLU A 56 2.82 8.66 6.33
CA GLU A 56 3.06 7.50 5.49
C GLU A 56 1.81 7.13 4.68
N VAL A 57 2.04 6.59 3.48
CA VAL A 57 0.98 6.04 2.63
C VAL A 57 1.32 4.59 2.31
N TYR A 58 0.42 3.68 2.69
CA TYR A 58 0.53 2.26 2.41
C TYR A 58 -0.53 1.83 1.39
N CYS A 59 -0.09 1.01 0.43
CA CYS A 59 -0.97 0.38 -0.56
C CYS A 59 -0.99 -1.13 -0.35
N LEU A 60 -2.17 -1.69 -0.09
CA LEU A 60 -2.37 -3.14 -0.05
C LEU A 60 -2.63 -3.65 -1.47
N LEU A 61 -1.77 -4.55 -1.95
CA LEU A 61 -1.84 -5.14 -3.29
C LEU A 61 -1.96 -6.67 -3.21
N GLY A 62 -2.72 -7.27 -4.13
CA GLY A 62 -2.92 -8.71 -4.16
C GLY A 62 -4.19 -9.12 -4.92
N PRO A 63 -4.35 -10.43 -5.21
CA PRO A 63 -5.52 -10.95 -5.94
C PRO A 63 -6.82 -10.80 -5.15
N ASN A 64 -7.97 -10.94 -5.82
CA ASN A 64 -9.28 -10.93 -5.17
C ASN A 64 -9.34 -11.99 -4.06
N GLY A 65 -9.94 -11.65 -2.92
CA GLY A 65 -10.02 -12.55 -1.76
C GLY A 65 -8.82 -12.53 -0.81
N ALA A 66 -7.73 -11.82 -1.13
CA ALA A 66 -6.54 -11.72 -0.26
C ALA A 66 -6.74 -10.87 1.02
N GLY A 67 -7.97 -10.51 1.39
CA GLY A 67 -8.23 -9.76 2.63
C GLY A 67 -7.90 -8.26 2.60
N LYS A 68 -7.77 -7.65 1.41
CA LYS A 68 -7.53 -6.20 1.24
C LYS A 68 -8.76 -5.33 1.54
N THR A 69 -9.95 -5.94 1.56
CA THR A 69 -11.25 -5.32 1.82
C THR A 69 -11.96 -6.13 2.89
#